data_AF-A0A2G9UAW7-F1
#
_entry.id   AF-A0A2G9UAW7-F1
#
_cell.length_a   1.000
_cell.length_b   1.000
_cell.length_c   1.000
_cell.angle_alpha   90.00
_cell.angle_beta   90.00
_cell.angle_gamma   90.00
#
_symmetry.space_group_name_H-M   'P 1'
#
loop_
_entity.id
_entity.type
_entity.pdbx_description
1 polymer ?
#
loop_
_entity_poly.entity_id
_entity_poly.type
_entity_poly.pdbx_seq_one_letter_code
_entity_poly.pdbx_strand_id
1 'polypeptide(L)'
;MERRKKRLMKVLLDGVGSPQGEKQCRFLSFRIPEEVIANENGRISAVRFLNKRTGSKEELPCGLLIYSIGYQTVVLEGLPKNEKGMIAMRDGSRVDMPCGAFVYAAGWCAHGPRGVIVDTQQEAMAVADHIAEDIMAREDISGTRSGVQSILDARDINYLTFDEWKR
;
A
#
# COMPACT_ATOMS: atom_id res chain seq x y z
N MET A 1 25.47 -10.99 -5.55
CA MET A 1 24.40 -10.01 -5.87
C MET A 1 23.46 -10.60 -6.90
N GLU A 2 22.16 -10.64 -6.59
CA GLU A 2 21.08 -11.12 -7.46
C GLU A 2 21.05 -10.40 -8.82
N ARG A 3 20.71 -11.10 -9.91
CA ARG A 3 20.78 -10.59 -11.31
C ARG A 3 20.07 -9.25 -11.50
N ARG A 4 18.88 -9.09 -10.90
CA ARG A 4 18.07 -7.86 -10.98
C ARG A 4 18.82 -6.66 -10.38
N LYS A 5 19.37 -6.84 -9.18
CA LYS A 5 20.14 -5.80 -8.47
C LYS A 5 21.38 -5.38 -9.27
N LYS A 6 22.12 -6.34 -9.84
CA LYS A 6 23.28 -6.03 -10.71
C LYS A 6 22.88 -5.16 -11.91
N ARG A 7 21.78 -5.50 -12.59
CA ARG A 7 21.30 -4.74 -13.75
C ARG A 7 20.87 -3.32 -13.35
N LEU A 8 20.12 -3.18 -12.25
CA LEU A 8 19.71 -1.87 -11.74
C LEU A 8 20.91 -0.99 -11.38
N MET A 9 21.88 -1.54 -10.65
CA MET A 9 23.08 -0.79 -10.28
C MET A 9 23.90 -0.37 -11.49
N LYS A 10 24.01 -1.23 -12.51
CA LYS A 10 24.65 -0.86 -13.76
C LYS A 10 23.97 0.35 -14.41
N VAL A 11 22.64 0.34 -14.53
CA VAL A 11 21.89 1.48 -15.10
C VAL A 11 22.11 2.77 -14.31
N LEU A 12 22.11 2.70 -12.97
CA LEU A 12 22.37 3.87 -12.14
C LEU A 12 23.79 4.41 -12.35
N LEU A 13 24.79 3.53 -12.42
CA LEU A 13 26.19 3.91 -12.65
C LEU A 13 26.41 4.51 -14.04
N ASP A 14 25.84 3.88 -15.07
CA ASP A 14 25.89 4.37 -16.45
C ASP A 14 25.21 5.75 -16.60
N GLY A 15 24.25 6.06 -15.73
CA GLY A 15 23.57 7.35 -15.66
C GLY A 15 24.29 8.42 -14.83
N VAL A 16 25.40 8.10 -14.17
CA VAL A 16 26.19 9.10 -13.43
C VAL A 16 27.01 9.92 -14.43
N GLY A 17 26.70 11.21 -14.52
CA GLY A 17 27.42 12.12 -15.39
C GLY A 17 27.23 13.56 -14.96
N SER A 18 27.96 14.46 -15.63
CA SER A 18 27.72 15.90 -15.45
C SER A 18 26.31 16.25 -15.95
N PRO A 19 25.59 17.12 -15.25
CA PRO A 19 24.25 17.53 -15.68
C PRO A 19 24.26 18.11 -17.09
N GLN A 20 23.40 17.58 -17.96
CA GLN A 20 23.19 18.07 -19.32
C GLN A 20 21.72 18.47 -19.50
N GLY A 21 21.47 19.60 -20.16
CA GLY A 21 20.12 20.11 -20.42
C GLY A 21 19.45 20.83 -19.24
N GLU A 22 18.28 21.40 -19.52
CA GLU A 22 17.52 22.23 -18.57
C GLU A 22 16.81 21.41 -17.48
N LYS A 23 16.43 20.16 -17.77
CA LYS A 23 15.72 19.27 -16.83
C LYS A 23 16.66 18.20 -16.31
N GLN A 24 16.72 18.06 -14.98
CA GLN A 24 17.63 17.13 -14.32
C GLN A 24 16.88 16.29 -13.29
N CYS A 25 17.25 15.01 -13.20
CA CYS A 25 16.82 14.11 -12.13
C CYS A 25 18.06 13.69 -11.34
N ARG A 26 18.06 13.95 -10.03
CA ARG A 26 19.19 13.65 -9.15
C ARG A 26 18.75 12.71 -8.04
N PHE A 27 19.54 11.68 -7.81
CA PHE A 27 19.36 10.77 -6.68
C PHE A 27 20.28 11.21 -5.54
N LEU A 28 19.69 11.70 -4.45
CA LEU A 28 20.42 12.12 -3.26
C LEU A 28 20.31 11.05 -2.17
N SER A 29 21.37 10.29 -1.99
CA SER A 29 21.45 9.28 -0.93
C SER A 29 21.88 9.89 0.41
N PHE A 30 21.61 9.18 1.51
CA PHE A 30 21.99 9.59 2.88
C PHE A 30 21.37 10.90 3.36
N ARG A 31 20.19 11.26 2.84
CA ARG A 31 19.40 12.41 3.29
C ARG A 31 18.18 11.94 4.06
N ILE A 32 18.02 12.46 5.26
CA ILE A 32 16.81 12.28 6.06
C ILE A 32 16.09 13.63 6.10
N PRO A 33 14.84 13.73 5.61
CA PRO A 33 14.08 14.97 5.71
C PRO A 33 13.80 15.28 7.19
N GLU A 34 14.11 16.50 7.62
CA GLU A 34 13.88 16.97 8.98
C GLU A 34 12.75 18.00 9.06
N GLU A 35 12.67 18.92 8.10
CA GLU A 35 11.69 20.02 8.15
C GLU A 35 11.28 20.48 6.75
N VAL A 36 9.99 20.76 6.57
CA VAL A 36 9.46 21.44 5.38
C VAL A 36 9.36 22.92 5.68
N ILE A 37 10.06 23.73 4.88
CA ILE A 37 10.14 25.17 5.06
C ILE A 37 9.10 25.84 4.15
N ALA A 38 8.29 26.72 4.74
CA ALA A 38 7.32 27.53 4.02
C ALA A 38 7.85 28.96 3.78
N ASN A 39 7.40 29.60 2.71
CA ASN A 39 7.55 31.03 2.49
C ASN A 39 6.49 31.84 3.25
N GLU A 40 6.55 33.16 3.13
CA GLU A 40 5.62 34.11 3.76
C GLU A 40 4.14 33.85 3.43
N ASN A 41 3.85 33.23 2.29
CA ASN A 41 2.49 32.88 1.85
C ASN A 41 2.05 31.47 2.29
N GLY A 42 2.83 30.80 3.15
CA GLY A 42 2.54 29.44 3.62
C GLY A 42 2.77 28.34 2.58
N ARG A 43 3.39 28.65 1.43
CA ARG A 43 3.73 27.64 0.41
C ARG A 43 5.13 27.10 0.65
N ILE A 44 5.35 25.83 0.29
CA ILE A 44 6.69 25.24 0.37
C ILE A 44 7.72 26.04 -0.43
N SER A 45 8.89 26.26 0.18
CA SER A 45 10.04 26.95 -0.43
C SER A 45 11.32 26.11 -0.40
N ALA A 46 11.47 25.24 0.60
CA ALA A 46 12.60 24.34 0.73
C ALA A 46 12.28 23.16 1.64
N VAL A 47 13.16 22.15 1.63
CA VAL A 47 13.18 21.09 2.64
C VAL A 47 14.57 21.03 3.26
N ARG A 48 14.63 20.98 4.59
CA ARG A 48 15.86 20.74 5.33
C ARG A 48 16.10 19.25 5.50
N PHE A 49 17.31 18.82 5.18
CA PHE A 49 17.76 17.44 5.30
C PHE A 49 18.98 17.33 6.22
N LEU A 50 19.05 16.24 6.98
CA LEU A 50 20.27 15.78 7.63
C LEU A 50 21.07 14.90 6.67
N ASN A 51 22.32 15.28 6.40
CA ASN A 51 23.28 14.45 5.70
C ASN A 51 23.89 13.43 6.67
N LYS A 52 23.44 12.17 6.62
CA LYS A 52 23.93 11.11 7.53
C LYS A 52 25.39 10.74 7.35
N ARG A 53 26.02 11.13 6.24
CA ARG A 53 27.44 10.86 5.98
C ARG A 53 28.37 11.91 6.59
N THR A 54 27.94 13.17 6.65
CA THR A 54 28.76 14.29 7.16
C THR A 54 28.26 14.83 8.50
N GLY A 55 27.02 14.52 8.91
CA GLY A 55 26.36 15.11 10.06
C GLY A 55 25.83 16.53 9.84
N SER A 56 26.06 17.12 8.66
CA SER A 56 25.63 18.49 8.37
C SER A 56 24.15 18.56 7.98
N LYS A 57 23.51 19.67 8.31
CA LYS A 57 22.18 20.01 7.77
C LYS A 57 22.34 20.77 6.46
N GLU A 58 21.46 20.50 5.51
CA GLU A 58 21.39 21.21 4.24
C GLU A 58 19.94 21.56 3.90
N GLU A 59 19.74 22.70 3.26
CA GLU A 59 18.43 23.12 2.78
C GLU A 59 18.42 23.04 1.26
N LEU A 60 17.45 22.31 0.71
CA LEU A 60 17.26 22.16 -0.72
C LEU A 60 16.03 22.96 -1.15
N PRO A 61 16.20 24.04 -1.95
CA PRO A 61 15.08 24.82 -2.46
C PRO A 61 14.15 23.97 -3.33
N CYS A 62 12.84 24.05 -3.08
CA CYS A 62 11.83 23.35 -3.88
C CYS A 62 10.45 24.02 -3.78
N GLY A 63 9.71 24.02 -4.88
CA GLY A 63 8.32 24.50 -4.93
C GLY A 63 7.26 23.39 -4.86
N LEU A 64 7.67 22.13 -4.81
CA LEU A 64 6.80 20.96 -4.72
C LEU A 64 7.51 19.84 -3.96
N LEU A 65 6.81 19.23 -2.99
CA LEU A 65 7.26 18.05 -2.28
C LEU A 65 6.24 16.92 -2.49
N ILE A 66 6.72 15.79 -3.01
CA ILE A 66 5.95 14.56 -3.13
C ILE A 66 6.64 13.52 -2.25
N TYR A 67 5.99 13.07 -1.18
CA TYR A 67 6.51 12.01 -0.33
C TYR A 67 6.12 10.64 -0.92
N SER A 68 7.12 9.85 -1.28
CA SER A 68 6.94 8.48 -1.81
C SER A 68 7.58 7.46 -0.87
N ILE A 69 7.15 7.48 0.40
CA ILE A 69 7.72 6.68 1.51
C ILE A 69 6.89 5.45 1.88
N GLY A 70 5.95 5.07 1.02
CA GLY A 70 5.02 3.96 1.22
C GLY A 70 3.64 4.42 1.67
N TYR A 71 2.76 3.44 1.87
CA TYR A 71 1.37 3.64 2.27
C TYR A 71 1.13 3.04 3.66
N GLN A 72 0.00 3.41 4.26
CA GLN A 72 -0.49 2.79 5.48
C GLN A 72 -1.84 2.15 5.23
N THR A 73 -2.02 0.93 5.72
CA THR A 73 -3.30 0.23 5.65
C THR A 73 -4.25 0.79 6.71
N VAL A 74 -5.50 1.03 6.32
CA VAL A 74 -6.59 1.35 7.24
C VAL A 74 -7.38 0.07 7.50
N VAL A 75 -7.55 -0.27 8.77
CA VAL A 75 -8.37 -1.42 9.18
C VAL A 75 -9.78 -0.91 9.50
N LEU A 76 -10.76 -1.48 8.80
CA LEU A 76 -12.17 -1.17 8.94
C LEU A 76 -12.70 -1.52 10.34
N GLU A 77 -13.74 -0.81 10.76
CA GLU A 77 -14.46 -1.12 12.00
C GLU A 77 -15.01 -2.55 11.96
N GLY A 78 -14.94 -3.25 13.09
CA GLY A 78 -15.33 -4.65 13.21
C GLY A 78 -14.24 -5.67 12.88
N LEU A 79 -13.09 -5.24 12.35
CA LEU A 79 -11.93 -6.11 12.12
C LEU A 79 -10.88 -5.98 13.25
N PRO A 80 -10.25 -7.08 13.68
CA PRO A 80 -9.21 -7.07 14.69
C PRO A 80 -7.92 -6.45 14.13
N LYS A 81 -7.19 -5.72 14.99
CA LYS A 81 -5.90 -5.08 14.67
C LYS A 81 -4.76 -5.76 15.41
N ASN A 82 -3.62 -5.94 14.76
CA ASN A 82 -2.38 -6.33 15.42
C ASN A 82 -1.64 -5.11 16.00
N GLU A 83 -0.53 -5.35 16.71
CA GLU A 83 0.31 -4.31 17.33
C GLU A 83 0.85 -3.27 16.34
N LYS A 84 0.92 -3.61 15.04
CA LYS A 84 1.39 -2.72 13.97
C LYS A 84 0.25 -1.93 13.31
N GLY A 85 -0.97 -2.05 13.83
CA GLY A 85 -2.17 -1.37 13.29
C GLY A 85 -2.68 -1.96 11.97
N MET A 86 -2.21 -3.14 11.57
CA MET A 86 -2.72 -3.89 10.41
C MET A 86 -3.79 -4.90 10.85
N ILE A 87 -4.50 -5.50 9.88
CA ILE A 87 -5.46 -6.58 10.17
C ILE A 87 -4.74 -7.69 10.94
N ALA A 88 -5.33 -8.15 12.04
CA ALA A 88 -4.82 -9.32 12.76
C ALA A 88 -5.14 -10.58 11.94
N MET A 89 -4.12 -11.10 11.27
CA MET A 89 -4.22 -12.31 10.47
C MET A 89 -3.91 -13.53 11.33
N ARG A 90 -4.73 -14.58 11.21
CA ARG A 90 -4.50 -15.90 11.82
C ARG A 90 -3.43 -16.67 11.05
N ASP A 91 -3.49 -16.58 9.73
CA ASP A 91 -2.55 -17.17 8.79
C ASP A 91 -2.42 -16.26 7.55
N GLY A 92 -1.80 -16.74 6.45
CA GLY A 92 -1.61 -15.94 5.24
C GLY A 92 -2.88 -15.59 4.45
N SER A 93 -4.08 -15.98 4.91
CA SER A 93 -5.33 -15.73 4.19
C SER A 93 -6.50 -15.38 5.10
N ARG A 94 -6.50 -15.86 6.33
CA ARG A 94 -7.63 -15.79 7.26
C ARG A 94 -7.37 -14.75 8.34
N VAL A 95 -8.40 -13.98 8.66
CA VAL A 95 -8.40 -13.00 9.74
C VAL A 95 -8.69 -13.70 11.08
N ASP A 96 -8.00 -13.30 12.14
CA ASP A 96 -8.16 -13.87 13.49
C ASP A 96 -9.40 -13.31 14.21
N MET A 97 -10.58 -13.67 13.72
CA MET A 97 -11.86 -13.15 14.22
C MET A 97 -12.24 -13.75 15.58
N PRO A 98 -12.41 -12.93 16.65
CA PRO A 98 -12.76 -13.43 17.98
C PRO A 98 -14.13 -14.13 18.04
N CYS A 99 -15.06 -13.72 17.18
CA CYS A 99 -16.42 -14.29 17.10
C CYS A 99 -16.50 -15.58 16.29
N GLY A 100 -15.38 -16.09 15.76
CA GLY A 100 -15.35 -17.26 14.88
C GLY A 100 -15.92 -17.01 13.48
N ALA A 101 -16.17 -15.75 13.11
CA ALA A 101 -16.59 -15.39 11.76
C ALA A 101 -15.49 -15.71 10.75
N PHE A 102 -15.88 -16.21 9.59
CA PHE A 102 -14.96 -16.51 8.49
C PHE A 102 -14.72 -15.24 7.68
N VAL A 103 -13.61 -14.60 7.96
CA VAL A 103 -13.17 -13.39 7.26
C VAL A 103 -11.79 -13.65 6.68
N TYR A 104 -11.61 -13.28 5.42
CA TYR A 104 -10.38 -13.45 4.66
C TYR A 104 -9.91 -12.10 4.16
N ALA A 105 -8.61 -11.96 3.96
CA ALA A 105 -8.02 -10.74 3.42
C ALA A 105 -6.92 -11.10 2.42
N ALA A 106 -6.82 -10.31 1.36
CA ALA A 106 -5.84 -10.47 0.31
C ALA A 106 -5.28 -9.10 -0.14
N GLY A 107 -4.05 -9.11 -0.65
CA GLY A 107 -3.32 -7.94 -1.10
C GLY A 107 -2.84 -7.04 0.03
N TRP A 108 -2.72 -5.75 -0.27
CA TRP A 108 -2.09 -4.78 0.62
C TRP A 108 -2.82 -4.59 1.95
N CYS A 109 -4.12 -4.88 2.02
CA CYS A 109 -4.84 -4.80 3.29
C CYS A 109 -4.41 -5.90 4.28
N ALA A 110 -3.99 -7.06 3.78
CA ALA A 110 -3.52 -8.19 4.58
C ALA A 110 -2.01 -8.11 4.87
N HIS A 111 -1.20 -7.87 3.84
CA HIS A 111 0.27 -8.06 3.92
C HIS A 111 1.08 -6.76 3.74
N GLY A 112 0.38 -5.63 3.69
CA GLY A 112 0.98 -4.31 3.57
C GLY A 112 1.36 -3.93 2.13
N PRO A 113 1.75 -2.66 1.91
CA PRO A 113 1.86 -2.09 0.57
C PRO A 113 3.19 -2.43 -0.11
N ARG A 114 3.34 -3.70 -0.48
CA ARG A 114 4.51 -4.23 -1.17
C ARG A 114 4.10 -5.17 -2.30
N GLY A 115 5.01 -5.32 -3.26
CA GLY A 115 4.78 -6.15 -4.44
C GLY A 115 4.15 -5.39 -5.60
N VAL A 116 4.16 -6.05 -6.76
CA VAL A 116 3.50 -5.62 -7.99
C VAL A 116 2.15 -6.33 -8.14
N ILE A 117 1.38 -5.93 -9.16
CA ILE A 117 0.04 -6.49 -9.44
C ILE A 117 0.06 -8.03 -9.51
N VAL A 118 1.11 -8.61 -10.10
CA VAL A 118 1.25 -10.08 -10.22
C VAL A 118 1.43 -10.75 -8.85
N ASP A 119 2.14 -10.11 -7.91
CA ASP A 119 2.30 -10.65 -6.57
C ASP A 119 0.95 -10.70 -5.86
N THR A 120 0.16 -9.62 -5.96
CA THR A 120 -1.20 -9.55 -5.41
C THR A 120 -2.14 -10.56 -6.06
N GLN A 121 -2.01 -10.79 -7.37
CA GLN A 121 -2.82 -11.80 -8.08
C GLN A 121 -2.54 -13.21 -7.54
N GLN A 122 -1.26 -13.59 -7.40
CA GLN A 122 -0.87 -14.91 -6.91
C GLN A 122 -1.33 -15.13 -5.46
N GLU A 123 -1.20 -14.10 -4.63
CA GLU A 123 -1.68 -14.12 -3.25
C GLU A 123 -3.21 -14.28 -3.19
N ALA A 124 -3.96 -13.54 -4.02
CA ALA A 124 -5.41 -13.64 -4.07
C ALA A 124 -5.89 -15.04 -4.53
N MET A 125 -5.13 -15.70 -5.41
CA MET A 125 -5.42 -17.09 -5.78
C MET A 125 -5.28 -18.04 -4.59
N ALA A 126 -4.18 -17.93 -3.82
CA ALA A 126 -3.99 -18.75 -2.63
C ALA A 126 -5.08 -18.52 -1.58
N VAL A 127 -5.53 -17.27 -1.41
CA VAL A 127 -6.66 -16.94 -0.52
C VAL A 127 -7.95 -17.57 -1.03
N ALA A 128 -8.21 -17.54 -2.34
CA ALA A 128 -9.38 -18.16 -2.94
C ALA A 128 -9.40 -19.68 -2.76
N ASP A 129 -8.24 -20.34 -2.91
CA ASP A 129 -8.09 -21.78 -2.65
C ASP A 129 -8.40 -22.12 -1.19
N HIS A 130 -7.86 -21.36 -0.23
CA HIS A 130 -8.17 -21.53 1.18
C HIS A 130 -9.65 -21.29 1.52
N ILE A 131 -10.30 -20.32 0.86
CA ILE A 131 -11.75 -20.11 1.00
C ILE A 131 -12.51 -21.34 0.52
N ALA A 132 -12.14 -21.89 -0.65
CA ALA A 132 -12.79 -23.07 -1.20
C ALA A 132 -12.63 -24.29 -0.29
N GLU A 133 -11.42 -24.52 0.22
CA GLU A 133 -11.12 -25.60 1.17
C GLU A 133 -11.96 -25.47 2.45
N ASP A 134 -12.00 -24.27 3.04
CA ASP A 134 -12.77 -24.02 4.27
C ASP A 134 -14.27 -24.20 4.04
N ILE A 135 -14.80 -23.79 2.88
CA ILE A 135 -16.22 -23.99 2.55
C ILE A 135 -16.53 -25.48 2.38
N MET A 136 -15.66 -26.24 1.69
CA MET A 136 -15.85 -27.67 1.46
C MET A 136 -15.76 -28.50 2.74
N ALA A 137 -14.97 -28.05 3.72
CA ALA A 137 -14.83 -28.72 5.01
C ALA A 137 -16.03 -28.47 5.96
N ARG A 138 -17.03 -27.68 5.56
CA ARG A 138 -18.14 -27.27 6.43
C ARG A 138 -19.44 -27.92 6.01
N GLU A 139 -20.14 -28.47 7.00
CA GLU A 139 -21.45 -29.11 6.83
C GLU A 139 -22.62 -28.19 7.28
N ASP A 140 -22.31 -27.10 7.97
CA ASP A 140 -23.26 -26.15 8.58
C ASP A 140 -23.46 -24.87 7.76
N ILE A 141 -22.88 -24.78 6.56
CA ILE A 141 -23.17 -23.68 5.62
C ILE A 141 -24.55 -23.94 5.01
N SER A 142 -25.57 -23.27 5.55
CA SER A 142 -26.94 -23.30 5.06
C SER A 142 -27.44 -21.88 4.79
N GLY A 143 -28.28 -21.71 3.77
CA GLY A 143 -28.90 -20.43 3.43
C GLY A 143 -29.03 -20.16 1.94
N THR A 144 -29.91 -19.23 1.60
CA THR A 144 -30.10 -18.73 0.23
C THR A 144 -29.13 -17.59 -0.07
N ARG A 145 -28.55 -17.58 -1.27
CA ARG A 145 -27.70 -16.49 -1.78
C ARG A 145 -28.54 -15.27 -2.17
N SER A 146 -29.22 -14.63 -1.22
CA SER A 146 -29.97 -13.40 -1.49
C SER A 146 -29.07 -12.21 -1.84
N GLY A 147 -27.75 -12.37 -1.70
CA GLY A 147 -26.78 -11.29 -1.90
C GLY A 147 -26.93 -10.21 -0.84
N VAL A 148 -26.23 -9.10 -1.04
CA VAL A 148 -26.26 -7.93 -0.14
C VAL A 148 -27.18 -6.82 -0.64
N GLN A 149 -27.77 -6.95 -1.83
CA GLN A 149 -28.53 -5.88 -2.48
C GLN A 149 -29.72 -5.42 -1.64
N SER A 150 -30.55 -6.35 -1.14
CA SER A 150 -31.68 -5.98 -0.28
C SER A 150 -31.28 -5.26 1.01
N ILE A 151 -30.07 -5.54 1.52
CA ILE A 151 -29.52 -4.87 2.70
C ILE A 151 -29.10 -3.45 2.35
N LEU A 152 -28.50 -3.24 1.17
CA LEU A 152 -28.11 -1.92 0.68
C LEU A 152 -29.36 -1.05 0.42
N ASP A 153 -30.37 -1.62 -0.23
CA ASP A 153 -31.64 -0.94 -0.53
C ASP A 153 -32.38 -0.55 0.76
N ALA A 154 -32.49 -1.47 1.71
CA ALA A 154 -33.16 -1.22 3.00
C ALA A 154 -32.44 -0.15 3.85
N ARG A 155 -31.14 0.09 3.59
CA ARG A 155 -30.32 1.10 4.26
C ARG A 155 -30.19 2.39 3.46
N ASP A 156 -30.86 2.51 2.31
CA ASP A 156 -30.77 3.67 1.41
C ASP A 156 -29.32 4.00 1.02
N ILE A 157 -28.51 2.97 0.76
CA ILE A 157 -27.11 3.13 0.35
C ILE A 157 -27.03 3.25 -1.17
N ASN A 158 -26.52 4.38 -1.66
CA ASN A 158 -26.24 4.53 -3.08
C ASN A 158 -25.02 3.67 -3.50
N TYR A 159 -25.20 2.78 -4.47
CA TYR A 159 -24.15 1.92 -5.01
C TYR A 159 -24.14 1.92 -6.54
N LEU A 160 -22.99 1.56 -7.13
CA LEU A 160 -22.85 1.40 -8.58
C LEU A 160 -22.77 -0.09 -8.94
N THR A 161 -23.63 -0.52 -9.86
CA THR A 161 -23.51 -1.82 -10.52
C THR A 161 -22.41 -1.79 -11.57
N PHE A 162 -21.96 -2.97 -12.00
CA PHE A 162 -20.97 -3.08 -13.08
C PHE A 162 -21.48 -2.52 -14.41
N ASP A 163 -22.78 -2.66 -14.70
CA ASP A 163 -23.37 -2.12 -15.93
C ASP A 163 -23.47 -0.59 -15.91
N GLU A 164 -23.72 0.01 -14.76
CA GLU A 164 -23.69 1.47 -14.59
C GLU A 164 -22.27 2.02 -14.70
N TRP A 165 -21.27 1.36 -14.11
CA TRP A 165 -19.87 1.76 -14.23
C TRP A 165 -19.36 1.77 -15.68
N LYS A 166 -19.87 0.86 -16.53
CA LYS A 166 -19.46 0.77 -17.95
C LYS A 166 -20.02 1.89 -18.85
N ARG A 167 -21.03 2.62 -18.41
CA ARG A 167 -21.66 3.70 -19.18
C ARG A 167 -20.87 4.98 -19.03
#